data_AF-A0A7W7KT76-F1
#
_entry.id   AF-A0A7W7KT76-F1
#
_cell.length_a   1.000
_cell.length_b   1.000
_cell.length_c   1.000
_cell.angle_alpha   90.00
_cell.angle_beta   90.00
_cell.angle_gamma   90.00
#
_symmetry.space_group_name_H-M   'P 1'
#
loop_
_entity.id
_entity.type
_entity.pdbx_description
1 polymer ?
#
loop_
_entity_poly.entity_id
_entity_poly.type
_entity_poly.pdbx_seq_one_letter_code
_entity_poly.pdbx_strand_id
1 'polypeptide(L)'
;MDHDVQQNEPDVPMISPAVIGWAIAAVVVSILFVVKNNSALVLGASTFAKICAIAVGSVLGLIGAVLGDALRRFARPDAVYTRGGMLHLIWIKVFWMIGPQVIGLIGGIAIGCAIVLR
;
A
#
# COMPACT_ATOMS: atom_id res chain seq x y z
N MET A 1 -22.43 42.50 6.96
CA MET A 1 -21.97 42.39 5.56
C MET A 1 -21.13 41.14 5.55
N ASP A 2 -21.88 40.05 5.61
CA ASP A 2 -21.46 38.73 6.02
C ASP A 2 -21.44 37.88 4.76
N HIS A 3 -20.29 37.33 4.41
CA HIS A 3 -20.20 36.12 3.63
C HIS A 3 -19.04 35.30 4.19
N ASP A 4 -19.44 34.32 4.99
CA ASP A 4 -18.62 33.28 5.58
C ASP A 4 -17.67 32.69 4.54
N VAL A 5 -16.37 32.92 4.73
CA VAL A 5 -15.34 32.09 4.11
C VAL A 5 -15.36 30.77 4.85
N GLN A 6 -16.32 29.90 4.53
CA GLN A 6 -16.25 28.50 4.89
C GLN A 6 -15.05 27.91 4.15
N GLN A 7 -13.90 27.88 4.82
CA GLN A 7 -12.80 27.01 4.46
C GLN A 7 -13.35 25.57 4.51
N ASN A 8 -13.67 25.03 3.34
CA ASN A 8 -13.88 23.60 3.16
C ASN A 8 -12.52 22.94 3.41
N GLU A 9 -12.20 22.66 4.68
CA GLU A 9 -11.21 21.64 4.99
C GLU A 9 -11.69 20.37 4.29
N PRO A 10 -10.90 19.76 3.38
CA PRO A 10 -11.33 18.53 2.76
C PRO A 10 -11.45 17.51 3.89
N ASP A 11 -12.69 17.17 4.26
CA ASP A 11 -13.01 15.97 5.01
C ASP A 11 -12.48 14.79 4.18
N VAL A 12 -11.19 14.49 4.33
CA VAL A 12 -10.60 13.24 3.88
C VAL A 12 -10.94 12.25 4.97
N PRO A 13 -11.99 11.41 4.81
CA PRO A 13 -12.22 10.34 5.77
C PRO A 13 -10.95 9.51 5.84
N MET A 14 -10.27 9.57 6.99
CA MET A 14 -9.04 8.84 7.27
C MET A 14 -9.22 7.33 7.03
N ILE A 15 -10.46 6.85 7.13
CA ILE A 15 -10.87 5.49 6.86
C ILE A 15 -11.78 5.46 5.62
N SER A 16 -11.17 5.30 4.45
CA SER A 16 -11.92 4.94 3.23
C SER A 16 -12.02 3.42 3.09
N PRO A 17 -13.03 2.88 2.38
CA PRO A 17 -13.12 1.44 2.11
C PRO A 17 -11.86 0.86 1.45
N ALA A 18 -11.16 1.67 0.65
CA ALA A 18 -9.88 1.29 0.05
C ALA A 18 -8.79 1.10 1.11
N VAL A 19 -8.68 2.00 2.09
CA VAL A 19 -7.70 1.89 3.19
C VAL A 19 -7.97 0.64 4.03
N ILE A 20 -9.23 0.32 4.31
CA ILE A 20 -9.62 -0.92 5.00
C ILE A 20 -9.18 -2.14 4.17
N GLY A 21 -9.45 -2.13 2.86
CA GLY A 21 -9.02 -3.21 1.96
C GLY A 21 -7.50 -3.40 1.97
N TRP A 22 -6.74 -2.30 1.92
CA TRP A 22 -5.28 -2.35 2.00
C TRP A 22 -4.76 -2.77 3.38
N ALA A 23 -5.46 -2.42 4.47
CA ALA A 23 -5.09 -2.86 5.82
C ALA A 23 -5.23 -4.38 5.96
N ILE A 24 -6.33 -4.95 5.48
CA ILE A 24 -6.54 -6.40 5.45
C ILE A 24 -5.48 -7.06 4.56
N ALA A 25 -5.23 -6.51 3.37
CA ALA A 25 -4.20 -7.01 2.46
C ALA A 25 -2.81 -6.97 3.10
N ALA A 26 -2.46 -5.90 3.83
CA ALA A 26 -1.18 -5.77 4.51
C ALA A 26 -0.96 -6.88 5.54
N VAL A 27 -1.99 -7.17 6.34
CA VAL A 27 -1.93 -8.26 7.34
C VAL A 27 -1.76 -9.61 6.65
N VAL A 28 -2.61 -9.93 5.67
CA VAL A 28 -2.56 -11.22 4.97
C VAL A 28 -1.23 -11.41 4.26
N VAL A 29 -0.76 -10.40 3.51
CA VAL A 29 0.49 -10.47 2.77
C VAL A 29 1.68 -10.54 3.72
N SER A 30 1.65 -9.84 4.86
CA SER A 30 2.74 -9.90 5.85
C SER A 30 2.83 -11.28 6.51
N ILE A 31 1.68 -11.90 6.84
CA ILE A 31 1.63 -13.29 7.31
C ILE A 31 2.23 -14.23 6.27
N LEU A 32 1.79 -14.14 5.01
CA LEU A 32 2.31 -14.99 3.93
C LEU A 32 3.81 -14.76 3.70
N PHE A 33 4.27 -13.51 3.79
CA PHE A 33 5.66 -13.14 3.64
C PHE A 33 6.52 -13.84 4.70
N VAL A 34 6.11 -13.82 5.98
CA VAL A 34 6.87 -14.49 7.04
C VAL A 34 6.75 -16.02 6.97
N VAL A 35 5.56 -16.56 6.68
CA VAL A 35 5.32 -18.02 6.63
C VAL A 35 6.03 -18.70 5.46
N LYS A 36 6.08 -18.05 4.29
CA LYS A 36 6.72 -18.61 3.09
C LYS A 36 8.21 -18.29 2.99
N ASN A 37 8.74 -17.45 3.87
CA ASN A 37 10.15 -17.08 3.80
C ASN A 37 11.04 -18.15 4.46
N ASN A 38 11.71 -18.92 3.62
CA ASN A 38 12.69 -19.93 4.02
C ASN A 38 14.11 -19.37 4.20
N SER A 39 14.26 -18.05 4.33
CA SER A 39 15.55 -17.45 4.67
C SER A 39 15.98 -17.86 6.09
N ALA A 40 17.27 -18.11 6.29
CA ALA A 40 17.85 -18.47 7.59
C ALA A 40 17.49 -17.45 8.69
N LEU A 41 17.36 -16.18 8.31
CA LEU A 41 16.98 -15.06 9.17
C LEU A 41 15.55 -15.20 9.73
N VAL A 42 14.60 -15.75 8.97
CA VAL A 42 13.22 -15.99 9.43
C VAL A 42 13.08 -17.35 10.11
N LEU A 43 13.83 -18.36 9.66
CA LEU A 43 13.83 -19.69 10.25
C LEU A 43 14.41 -19.69 11.67
N GLY A 44 15.49 -18.93 11.90
CA GLY A 44 16.15 -18.81 13.20
C GLY A 44 15.44 -17.88 14.20
N ALA A 45 14.45 -17.11 13.75
CA ALA A 45 13.72 -16.18 14.60
C ALA A 45 12.73 -16.89 15.55
N SER A 46 12.60 -16.39 16.78
CA SER A 46 11.62 -16.89 17.74
C SER A 46 10.19 -16.58 17.28
N THR A 47 9.21 -17.36 17.76
CA THR A 47 7.78 -17.13 17.43
C THR A 47 7.32 -15.72 17.77
N PHE A 48 7.83 -15.14 18.87
CA PHE A 48 7.54 -13.77 19.25
C PHE A 48 8.10 -12.76 18.24
N ALA A 49 9.35 -12.94 17.79
CA ALA A 49 9.95 -12.08 16.76
C ALA A 49 9.16 -12.14 15.44
N LYS A 50 8.64 -13.31 15.06
CA LYS A 50 7.77 -13.46 13.88
C LYS A 50 6.46 -12.70 14.02
N ILE A 51 5.81 -12.75 15.18
CA ILE A 51 4.57 -11.99 15.44
C ILE A 51 4.84 -10.48 15.36
N CYS A 52 5.92 -10.01 15.99
CA CYS A 52 6.34 -8.60 15.90
C CYS A 52 6.66 -8.20 14.47
N ALA A 53 7.33 -9.07 13.69
CA ALA A 53 7.65 -8.82 12.29
C ALA A 53 6.39 -8.71 11.42
N ILE A 54 5.37 -9.52 11.70
CA ILE A 54 4.07 -9.42 11.03
C ILE A 54 3.38 -8.10 11.41
N ALA A 55 3.36 -7.72 12.68
CA ALA A 55 2.73 -6.48 13.13
C ALA A 55 3.39 -5.25 12.50
N VAL A 56 4.72 -5.14 12.60
CA VAL A 56 5.49 -4.03 12.02
C VAL A 56 5.42 -4.04 10.50
N GLY A 57 5.56 -5.22 9.88
CA GLY A 57 5.42 -5.38 8.42
C GLY A 57 4.05 -4.97 7.91
N SER A 58 2.97 -5.28 8.64
CA SER A 58 1.60 -4.88 8.29
C SER A 58 1.39 -3.37 8.38
N VAL A 59 1.91 -2.73 9.44
CA VAL A 59 1.82 -1.27 9.60
C VAL A 59 2.59 -0.55 8.49
N LEU A 60 3.86 -0.93 8.27
CA LEU A 60 4.66 -0.32 7.21
C LEU A 60 4.14 -0.65 5.81
N GLY A 61 3.58 -1.83 5.59
CA GLY A 61 2.89 -2.21 4.37
C GLY A 61 1.69 -1.34 4.08
N LEU A 62 0.85 -1.08 5.09
CA LEU A 62 -0.29 -0.17 4.96
C LEU A 62 0.17 1.26 4.62
N ILE A 63 1.19 1.77 5.32
CA ILE A 63 1.78 3.09 5.03
C ILE A 63 2.27 3.12 3.58
N GLY A 64 2.99 2.09 3.14
CA GLY A 64 3.47 1.97 1.76
C GLY A 64 2.33 1.96 0.74
N ALA A 65 1.24 1.24 1.00
CA ALA A 65 0.06 1.23 0.13
C ALA A 65 -0.61 2.61 0.04
N VAL A 66 -0.75 3.31 1.17
CA VAL A 66 -1.30 4.67 1.21
C VAL A 66 -0.40 5.66 0.46
N LEU A 67 0.91 5.56 0.61
CA LEU A 67 1.87 6.36 -0.15
C LEU A 67 1.82 6.05 -1.65
N GLY A 68 1.64 4.78 -2.01
CA GLY A 68 1.40 4.37 -3.39
C GLY A 68 0.09 4.95 -3.96
N ASP A 69 -0.96 5.05 -3.15
CA ASP A 69 -2.21 5.71 -3.54
C ASP A 69 -2.01 7.23 -3.73
N ALA A 70 -1.25 7.86 -2.85
CA ALA A 70 -0.87 9.26 -3.00
C ALA A 70 -0.08 9.47 -4.31
N LEU A 71 0.92 8.62 -4.59
CA LEU A 71 1.68 8.65 -5.84
C LEU A 71 0.78 8.47 -7.07
N ARG A 72 -0.18 7.55 -7.01
CA ARG A 72 -1.19 7.37 -8.06
C ARG A 72 -1.98 8.65 -8.31
N ARG A 73 -2.41 9.35 -7.25
CA ARG A 73 -3.16 10.61 -7.37
C ARG A 73 -2.28 11.74 -7.93
N PHE A 74 -1.00 11.78 -7.59
CA PHE A 74 -0.08 12.79 -8.09
C PHE A 74 0.36 12.58 -9.54
N ALA A 75 0.61 11.33 -9.94
CA ALA A 75 1.24 11.03 -11.22
C ALA A 75 0.27 10.58 -12.32
N ARG A 76 -1.00 10.30 -11.99
CA ARG A 76 -2.00 9.91 -12.99
C ARG A 76 -2.40 11.14 -13.83
N PRO A 77 -2.14 11.14 -15.15
CA PRO A 77 -2.62 12.19 -16.04
C PRO A 77 -4.15 12.09 -16.22
N ASP A 78 -4.85 13.22 -16.23
CA ASP A 78 -6.32 13.28 -16.40
C ASP A 78 -6.81 12.85 -17.80
N ALA A 79 -5.93 12.79 -18.80
CA ALA A 79 -6.26 12.28 -20.13
C ALA A 79 -5.10 11.46 -20.71
N VAL A 80 -5.29 10.14 -20.81
CA VAL A 80 -4.37 9.26 -21.56
C VAL A 80 -4.96 9.03 -22.94
N TYR A 81 -4.56 9.87 -23.90
CA TYR A 81 -4.90 9.70 -25.31
C TYR A 81 -3.99 8.65 -25.95
N THR A 82 -4.48 7.42 -26.09
CA THR A 82 -3.74 6.36 -26.79
C THR A 82 -4.07 6.34 -28.28
N ARG A 83 -3.05 6.30 -29.15
CA ARG A 83 -3.21 6.01 -30.61
C ARG A 83 -3.26 4.50 -30.93
N GLY A 84 -3.28 3.62 -29.91
CA GLY A 84 -2.94 2.19 -30.01
C GLY A 84 -4.05 1.18 -29.65
N GLY A 85 -5.33 1.57 -29.71
CA GLY A 85 -6.46 0.66 -29.48
C GLY A 85 -6.88 0.48 -28.01
N MET A 86 -8.04 -0.15 -27.81
CA MET A 86 -8.75 -0.23 -26.52
C MET A 86 -8.01 -1.02 -25.42
N LEU A 87 -7.23 -2.04 -25.79
CA LEU A 87 -6.48 -2.87 -24.83
C LEU A 87 -5.36 -2.11 -24.13
N HIS A 88 -4.65 -1.23 -24.83
CA HIS A 88 -3.58 -0.42 -24.25
C HIS A 88 -4.13 0.55 -23.19
N LEU A 89 -5.33 1.10 -23.41
CA LEU A 89 -6.01 1.96 -22.47
C LEU A 89 -6.51 1.21 -21.21
N ILE A 90 -6.93 -0.06 -21.37
CA ILE A 90 -7.29 -0.91 -20.24
C ILE A 90 -6.05 -1.23 -19.40
N TRP A 91 -4.94 -1.61 -20.04
CA TRP A 91 -3.71 -1.98 -19.34
C TRP A 91 -3.13 -0.83 -18.52
N ILE A 92 -3.08 0.38 -19.10
CA ILE A 92 -2.57 1.55 -18.37
C ILE A 92 -3.49 1.93 -17.21
N LYS A 93 -4.81 1.80 -17.35
CA LYS A 93 -5.76 2.01 -16.25
C LYS A 93 -5.53 1.01 -15.12
N VAL A 94 -5.34 -0.27 -15.43
CA VAL A 94 -5.07 -1.32 -14.42
C VAL A 94 -3.73 -1.06 -13.72
N PHE A 95 -2.66 -0.77 -14.47
CA PHE A 95 -1.35 -0.44 -13.91
C PHE A 95 -1.44 0.71 -12.90
N TRP A 96 -2.09 1.82 -13.29
CA TRP A 96 -2.25 2.95 -12.39
C TRP A 96 -3.18 2.65 -11.22
N MET A 97 -4.17 1.78 -11.40
CA MET A 97 -5.13 1.42 -10.34
C MET A 97 -4.48 0.64 -9.20
N ILE A 98 -3.56 -0.29 -9.50
CA ILE A 98 -3.04 -1.24 -8.51
C ILE A 98 -1.51 -1.18 -8.31
N GLY A 99 -0.75 -0.74 -9.32
CA GLY A 99 0.71 -0.88 -9.36
C GLY A 99 1.43 -0.17 -8.22
N PRO A 100 1.34 1.18 -8.11
CA PRO A 100 2.02 1.93 -7.06
C PRO A 100 1.68 1.46 -5.64
N GLN A 101 0.41 1.13 -5.39
CA GLN A 101 -0.07 0.66 -4.09
C GLN A 101 0.50 -0.71 -3.73
N VAL A 102 0.55 -1.66 -4.68
CA VAL A 102 1.14 -2.99 -4.44
C VAL A 102 2.65 -2.91 -4.23
N ILE A 103 3.35 -2.07 -4.99
CA ILE A 103 4.80 -1.86 -4.81
C ILE A 103 5.08 -1.30 -3.41
N GLY A 104 4.31 -0.29 -3.00
CA GLY A 104 4.40 0.28 -1.66
C GLY A 104 4.09 -0.75 -0.56
N LEU A 105 3.05 -1.57 -0.74
CA LEU A 105 2.67 -2.63 0.19
C LEU A 105 3.81 -3.64 0.39
N ILE A 106 4.32 -4.20 -0.70
CA ILE A 106 5.36 -5.24 -0.65
C ILE A 106 6.66 -4.65 -0.11
N GLY A 107 7.05 -3.46 -0.56
CA GLY A 107 8.24 -2.76 -0.06
C GLY A 107 8.16 -2.46 1.43
N GLY A 108 7.02 -1.95 1.90
CA GLY A 108 6.77 -1.67 3.31
C GLY A 108 6.83 -2.93 4.18
N ILE A 109 6.20 -4.03 3.73
CA ILE A 109 6.25 -5.32 4.44
C ILE A 109 7.68 -5.84 4.51
N ALA A 110 8.40 -5.86 3.40
CA ALA A 110 9.76 -6.37 3.34
C ALA A 110 10.69 -5.59 4.28
N ILE A 111 10.62 -4.26 4.27
CA ILE A 111 11.39 -3.39 5.15
C ILE A 111 10.99 -3.62 6.62
N GLY A 112 9.69 -3.65 6.92
CA GLY A 112 9.21 -3.83 8.29
C GLY A 112 9.60 -5.18 8.89
N CYS A 113 9.49 -6.26 8.12
CA CYS A 113 9.94 -7.57 8.57
C CYS A 113 11.47 -7.63 8.70
N ALA A 114 12.23 -6.99 7.80
CA ALA A 114 13.69 -6.97 7.86
C ALA A 114 14.23 -6.20 9.08
N ILE A 115 13.56 -5.12 9.50
CA ILE A 115 13.95 -4.36 10.71
C ILE A 115 13.80 -5.21 11.98
N VAL A 116 12.72 -6.01 12.06
CA VAL A 116 12.43 -6.81 13.26
C VAL A 116 13.24 -8.10 13.32
N LEU A 117 13.47 -8.73 12.17
CA LEU A 117 14.13 -10.05 12.11
C LEU A 117 15.66 -9.95 11.90
N ARG A 118 16.22 -8.74 11.95
CA ARG A 118 17.67 -8.48 11.82
C ARG A 118 18.49 -9.18 12.90
#